data_AF-A0A5C0DS82-F1
#
_entry.id   AF-A0A5C0DS82-F1
#
_cell.length_a   1.000
_cell.length_b   1.000
_cell.length_c   1.000
_cell.angle_alpha   90.00
_cell.angle_beta   90.00
_cell.angle_gamma   90.00
#
_symmetry.space_group_name_H-M   'P 1'
#
loop_
_entity.id
_entity.type
_entity.pdbx_description
1 polymer ?
#
loop_
_entity_poly.entity_id
_entity_poly.type
_entity_poly.pdbx_seq_one_letter_code
_entity_poly.pdbx_strand_id
1 'polypeptide(L)'
;MTDFKKVNDDLSIAGQISAEELRKLAIEGFKSVLNLRDPDENGFFHDEKQEAQIVGLEYTNIPLNSQAPNQELTAEAILEIDHLPKPILIHCAGGARAGGIALIAEAIQSGFTYEQIAQKANELGINLEQPHLKQFLLENFAVKQI
;
A
#
# COMPACT_ATOMS: atom_id res chain seq x y z
N MET A 1 -5.53 -6.20 -17.76
CA MET A 1 -4.39 -6.60 -16.90
C MET A 1 -4.15 -5.42 -15.99
N THR A 2 -4.32 -5.57 -14.68
CA THR A 2 -3.90 -4.53 -13.74
C THR A 2 -2.39 -4.45 -13.75
N ASP A 3 -1.85 -3.26 -14.06
CA ASP A 3 -0.41 -2.99 -13.97
C ASP A 3 -0.03 -2.85 -12.49
N PHE A 4 0.64 -3.87 -11.95
CA PHE A 4 1.26 -3.79 -10.64
C PHE A 4 2.53 -2.94 -10.74
N LYS A 5 2.67 -1.94 -9.87
CA LYS A 5 3.90 -1.14 -9.79
C LYS A 5 4.76 -1.67 -8.66
N LYS A 6 5.96 -2.12 -9.00
CA LYS A 6 6.94 -2.61 -8.02
C LYS A 6 7.59 -1.43 -7.30
N VAL A 7 7.47 -1.38 -5.97
CA VAL A 7 8.12 -0.36 -5.13
C VAL A 7 9.55 -0.81 -4.79
N ASN A 8 9.70 -2.05 -4.34
CA ASN A 8 10.97 -2.73 -4.09
C ASN A 8 10.77 -4.25 -4.33
N ASP A 9 11.73 -5.11 -3.95
CA ASP A 9 11.62 -6.56 -4.13
C ASP A 9 10.48 -7.22 -3.33
N ASP A 10 10.05 -6.60 -2.24
CA ASP A 10 9.07 -7.11 -1.28
C ASP A 10 7.68 -6.47 -1.42
N LEU A 11 7.57 -5.29 -2.00
CA LEU A 11 6.37 -4.45 -2.01
C LEU A 11 5.98 -4.09 -3.44
N SER A 12 4.73 -4.39 -3.80
CA SER A 12 4.10 -3.91 -5.03
C SER A 12 2.78 -3.22 -4.72
N ILE A 13 2.35 -2.31 -5.59
CA ILE A 13 1.11 -1.56 -5.45
C ILE A 13 0.16 -1.75 -6.65
N ALA A 14 -1.15 -1.68 -6.39
CA ALA A 14 -2.18 -1.77 -7.42
C ALA A 14 -3.43 -0.92 -7.12
N GLY A 15 -4.25 -0.72 -8.15
CA GLY A 15 -5.67 -0.42 -7.99
C GLY A 15 -6.48 -1.67 -7.59
N GLN A 16 -7.80 -1.62 -7.74
CA GLN A 16 -8.66 -2.73 -7.35
C GLN A 16 -8.26 -4.01 -8.10
N ILE A 17 -8.18 -5.12 -7.37
CA ILE A 17 -7.84 -6.43 -7.90
C ILE A 17 -9.07 -7.34 -8.03
N SER A 18 -9.03 -8.22 -9.01
CA SER A 18 -10.02 -9.27 -9.25
C SER A 18 -9.56 -10.64 -8.71
N ALA A 19 -10.50 -11.60 -8.61
CA ALA A 19 -10.17 -12.99 -8.27
C ALA A 19 -9.17 -13.65 -9.24
N GLU A 20 -9.20 -13.28 -10.53
CA GLU A 20 -8.23 -13.78 -11.50
C GLU A 20 -6.82 -13.23 -11.22
N GLU A 21 -6.72 -11.98 -10.80
CA GLU A 21 -5.45 -11.36 -10.46
C GLU A 21 -4.89 -11.92 -9.16
N LEU A 22 -5.73 -12.23 -8.16
CA LEU A 22 -5.30 -12.97 -6.97
C LEU A 22 -4.64 -14.32 -7.32
N ARG A 23 -5.24 -15.08 -8.24
CA ARG A 23 -4.63 -16.33 -8.74
C ARG A 23 -3.28 -16.09 -9.41
N LYS A 24 -3.14 -15.03 -10.20
CA LYS A 24 -1.87 -14.69 -10.87
C LYS A 24 -0.79 -14.32 -9.85
N LEU A 25 -1.13 -13.51 -8.84
CA LEU A 25 -0.19 -13.12 -7.78
C LEU A 25 0.38 -14.34 -7.06
N ALA A 26 -0.48 -15.32 -6.71
CA ALA A 26 -0.03 -16.56 -6.08
C ALA A 26 0.95 -17.35 -6.97
N ILE A 27 0.68 -17.42 -8.29
CA ILE A 27 1.57 -18.08 -9.26
C ILE A 27 2.90 -17.33 -9.41
N GLU A 28 2.86 -16.00 -9.40
CA GLU A 28 4.03 -15.12 -9.46
C GLU A 28 4.85 -15.11 -8.17
N GLY A 29 4.35 -15.76 -7.12
CA GLY A 29 5.10 -16.02 -5.88
C GLY A 29 4.82 -15.04 -4.75
N PHE A 30 3.88 -14.09 -4.92
CA PHE A 30 3.39 -13.27 -3.82
C PHE A 30 2.87 -14.14 -2.69
N LYS A 31 2.98 -13.64 -1.45
CA LYS A 31 2.59 -14.36 -0.24
C LYS A 31 1.44 -13.71 0.49
N SER A 32 1.23 -12.41 0.29
CA SER A 32 0.19 -11.68 1.00
C SER A 32 -0.40 -10.52 0.21
N VAL A 33 -1.61 -10.11 0.62
CA VAL A 33 -2.35 -8.98 0.08
C VAL A 33 -2.81 -8.08 1.22
N LEU A 34 -2.51 -6.78 1.11
CA LEU A 34 -3.02 -5.73 1.98
C LEU A 34 -4.01 -4.86 1.21
N ASN A 35 -5.30 -4.97 1.58
CA ASN A 35 -6.37 -4.14 1.01
C ASN A 35 -6.58 -2.89 1.87
N LEU A 36 -6.40 -1.70 1.29
CA LEU A 36 -6.57 -0.43 1.99
C LEU A 36 -7.94 0.22 1.79
N ARG A 37 -8.88 -0.47 1.13
CA ARG A 37 -10.23 0.04 0.87
C ARG A 37 -11.12 -0.14 2.09
N ASP A 38 -12.02 0.83 2.26
CA ASP A 38 -13.15 0.68 3.16
C ASP A 38 -14.18 -0.29 2.53
N PRO A 39 -14.70 -1.28 3.29
CA PRO A 39 -15.75 -2.21 2.83
C PRO A 39 -17.01 -1.55 2.28
N ASP A 40 -17.32 -0.32 2.70
CA ASP A 40 -18.49 0.44 2.23
C ASP A 40 -18.23 1.21 0.92
N GLU A 41 -17.00 1.16 0.38
CA GLU A 41 -16.69 1.78 -0.91
C GLU A 41 -17.35 1.07 -2.09
N ASN A 42 -17.84 1.85 -3.05
CA ASN A 42 -18.35 1.30 -4.31
C ASN A 42 -17.28 0.47 -5.04
N GLY A 43 -17.63 -0.77 -5.40
CA GLY A 43 -16.75 -1.71 -6.09
C GLY A 43 -15.77 -2.41 -5.16
N PHE A 44 -15.97 -2.36 -3.83
CA PHE A 44 -15.27 -3.25 -2.89
C PHE A 44 -15.60 -4.71 -3.24
N PHE A 45 -14.58 -5.56 -3.28
CA PHE A 45 -14.75 -6.97 -3.58
C PHE A 45 -14.92 -7.76 -2.26
N HIS A 46 -16.16 -8.05 -1.87
CA HIS A 46 -16.44 -8.66 -0.57
C HIS A 46 -15.85 -10.08 -0.40
N ASP A 47 -15.72 -10.84 -1.49
CA ASP A 47 -15.16 -12.20 -1.45
C ASP A 47 -13.62 -12.21 -1.56
N GLU A 48 -12.96 -11.05 -1.69
CA GLU A 48 -11.52 -10.94 -1.93
C GLU A 48 -10.68 -11.70 -0.90
N LYS A 49 -11.07 -11.62 0.39
CA LYS A 49 -10.41 -12.37 1.46
C LYS A 49 -10.50 -13.88 1.24
N GLN A 50 -11.68 -14.39 0.89
CA GLN A 50 -11.90 -15.80 0.66
C GLN A 50 -11.12 -16.28 -0.57
N GLU A 51 -11.16 -15.51 -1.67
CA GLU A 51 -10.43 -15.82 -2.89
C GLU A 51 -8.92 -15.80 -2.69
N ALA A 52 -8.39 -14.84 -1.92
CA ALA A 52 -6.98 -14.77 -1.56
C ALA A 52 -6.54 -16.02 -0.79
N GLN A 53 -7.34 -16.44 0.19
CA GLN A 53 -7.06 -17.63 0.99
C GLN A 53 -7.12 -18.92 0.17
N ILE A 54 -8.06 -19.04 -0.78
CA ILE A 54 -8.17 -20.19 -1.68
C ILE A 54 -6.89 -20.40 -2.49
N VAL A 55 -6.23 -19.30 -2.88
CA VAL A 55 -4.99 -19.35 -3.67
C VAL A 55 -3.72 -19.34 -2.81
N GLY A 56 -3.87 -19.38 -1.48
CA GLY A 56 -2.74 -19.46 -0.54
C GLY A 56 -2.06 -18.13 -0.23
N LEU A 57 -2.75 -17.00 -0.45
CA LEU A 57 -2.27 -15.68 -0.05
C LEU A 57 -2.81 -15.33 1.34
N GLU A 58 -1.94 -14.84 2.21
CA GLU A 58 -2.38 -14.16 3.43
C GLU A 58 -3.08 -12.85 3.09
N TYR A 59 -4.05 -12.47 3.92
CA TYR A 59 -4.94 -11.35 3.60
C TYR A 59 -5.24 -10.51 4.84
N THR A 60 -4.98 -9.20 4.71
CA THR A 60 -5.39 -8.21 5.70
C THR A 60 -6.09 -7.03 5.00
N ASN A 61 -7.15 -6.49 5.64
CA ASN A 61 -7.84 -5.28 5.19
C ASN A 61 -7.78 -4.22 6.28
N ILE A 62 -7.18 -3.07 5.96
CA ILE A 62 -7.06 -1.90 6.85
C ILE A 62 -7.73 -0.71 6.14
N PRO A 63 -8.95 -0.32 6.51
CA PRO A 63 -9.76 0.60 5.73
C PRO A 63 -9.29 2.06 5.89
N LEU A 64 -8.49 2.55 4.94
CA LEU A 64 -7.98 3.92 4.97
C LEU A 64 -8.87 4.89 4.20
N ASN A 65 -9.18 6.03 4.82
CA ASN A 65 -9.91 7.11 4.17
C ASN A 65 -9.08 7.71 3.01
N SER A 66 -9.64 7.77 1.80
CA SER A 66 -8.90 8.31 0.65
C SER A 66 -8.72 9.83 0.67
N GLN A 67 -9.51 10.56 1.46
CA GLN A 67 -9.60 12.03 1.45
C GLN A 67 -8.98 12.68 2.68
N ALA A 68 -8.75 11.93 3.76
CA ALA A 68 -8.22 12.45 5.01
C ALA A 68 -7.17 11.50 5.59
N PRO A 69 -6.09 12.01 6.21
CA PRO A 69 -5.14 11.16 6.89
C PRO A 69 -5.76 10.54 8.13
N ASN A 70 -5.45 9.28 8.38
CA ASN A 70 -5.70 8.60 9.65
C ASN A 70 -4.37 8.04 10.19
N GLN A 71 -3.80 8.70 11.20
CA GLN A 71 -2.49 8.33 11.75
C GLN A 71 -2.51 6.93 12.38
N GLU A 72 -3.55 6.58 13.12
CA GLU A 72 -3.66 5.29 13.80
C GLU A 72 -3.70 4.14 12.79
N LEU A 73 -4.58 4.23 11.78
CA LEU A 73 -4.68 3.21 10.74
C LEU A 73 -3.46 3.22 9.79
N THR A 74 -2.79 4.35 9.61
CA THR A 74 -1.53 4.40 8.85
C THR A 74 -0.43 3.65 9.58
N ALA A 75 -0.29 3.87 10.89
CA ALA A 75 0.66 3.14 11.72
C ALA A 75 0.33 1.64 11.72
N GLU A 76 -0.95 1.27 11.84
CA GLU A 76 -1.40 -0.12 11.73
C GLU A 76 -1.02 -0.74 10.38
N ALA A 77 -1.25 -0.04 9.26
CA ALA A 77 -0.89 -0.53 7.93
C ALA A 77 0.61 -0.74 7.76
N ILE A 78 1.45 0.15 8.31
CA ILE A 78 2.90 0.01 8.27
C ILE A 78 3.35 -1.19 9.11
N LEU A 79 2.81 -1.35 10.33
CA LEU A 79 3.09 -2.50 11.19
C LEU A 79 2.69 -3.82 10.53
N GLU A 80 1.54 -3.84 9.84
CA GLU A 80 1.08 -5.02 9.14
C GLU A 80 1.99 -5.40 7.96
N ILE A 81 2.51 -4.41 7.24
CA ILE A 81 3.52 -4.63 6.17
C ILE A 81 4.77 -5.30 6.75
N ASP A 82 5.20 -4.95 7.96
CA ASP A 82 6.36 -5.56 8.61
C ASP A 82 6.09 -7.04 9.01
N HIS A 83 4.85 -7.40 9.34
CA HIS A 83 4.49 -8.77 9.75
C HIS A 83 4.12 -9.71 8.61
N LEU A 84 3.42 -9.21 7.58
CA LEU A 84 2.94 -10.04 6.48
C LEU A 84 4.10 -10.71 5.72
N PRO A 85 3.93 -11.95 5.22
CA PRO A 85 4.97 -12.62 4.45
C PRO A 85 5.17 -11.90 3.11
N LYS A 86 6.43 -11.77 2.70
CA LYS A 86 6.84 -11.07 1.48
C LYS A 86 7.00 -12.08 0.33
N PRO A 87 6.74 -11.70 -0.94
CA PRO A 87 6.31 -10.36 -1.40
C PRO A 87 4.83 -10.05 -1.12
N ILE A 88 4.53 -8.79 -0.85
CA ILE A 88 3.21 -8.25 -0.51
C ILE A 88 2.67 -7.43 -1.70
N LEU A 89 1.40 -7.65 -2.05
CA LEU A 89 0.65 -6.69 -2.86
C LEU A 89 -0.19 -5.77 -1.97
N ILE A 90 0.03 -4.46 -2.06
CA ILE A 90 -0.79 -3.46 -1.40
C ILE A 90 -1.73 -2.84 -2.43
N HIS A 91 -3.03 -2.80 -2.18
CA HIS A 91 -3.97 -2.22 -3.15
C HIS A 91 -5.04 -1.36 -2.51
N CYS A 92 -5.67 -0.52 -3.35
CA CYS A 92 -6.90 0.19 -3.00
C CYS A 92 -7.73 0.41 -4.26
N ALA A 93 -8.75 1.28 -4.26
CA ALA A 93 -9.57 1.51 -5.45
C ALA A 93 -8.76 1.89 -6.71
N GLY A 94 -7.87 2.88 -6.60
CA GLY A 94 -7.10 3.44 -7.73
C GLY A 94 -5.59 3.49 -7.52
N GLY A 95 -5.06 2.80 -6.51
CA GLY A 95 -3.62 2.73 -6.21
C GLY A 95 -3.02 3.91 -5.45
N ALA A 96 -3.73 5.03 -5.30
CA ALA A 96 -3.23 6.22 -4.61
C ALA A 96 -2.85 5.98 -3.13
N ARG A 97 -3.74 5.37 -2.33
CA ARG A 97 -3.46 5.00 -0.93
C ARG A 97 -2.35 3.97 -0.84
N ALA A 98 -2.38 2.97 -1.72
CA ALA A 98 -1.39 1.91 -1.77
C ALA A 98 0.01 2.48 -2.02
N GLY A 99 0.16 3.38 -2.99
CA GLY A 99 1.42 4.07 -3.25
C GLY A 99 1.89 4.91 -2.06
N GLY A 100 0.99 5.67 -1.44
CA GLY A 100 1.32 6.46 -0.25
C GLY A 100 1.84 5.60 0.89
N ILE A 101 1.12 4.55 1.27
CA ILE A 101 1.50 3.65 2.38
C ILE A 101 2.76 2.87 2.06
N ALA A 102 2.88 2.29 0.86
CA ALA A 102 4.07 1.53 0.48
C ALA A 102 5.33 2.40 0.49
N LEU A 103 5.23 3.67 0.09
CA LEU A 103 6.35 4.59 0.10
C LEU A 103 6.72 5.05 1.52
N ILE A 104 5.74 5.22 2.41
CA ILE A 104 6.01 5.46 3.83
C ILE A 104 6.75 4.27 4.45
N ALA A 105 6.26 3.04 4.23
CA ALA A 105 6.89 1.84 4.74
C ALA A 105 8.33 1.69 4.24
N GLU A 106 8.56 1.85 2.93
CA GLU A 106 9.89 1.85 2.34
C GLU A 106 10.80 2.93 2.95
N ALA A 107 10.28 4.15 3.13
CA ALA A 107 11.05 5.25 3.69
C ALA A 107 11.50 4.98 5.14
N ILE A 108 10.64 4.34 5.94
CA ILE A 108 10.94 3.96 7.32
C ILE A 108 11.98 2.84 7.34
N GLN A 109 11.78 1.78 6.55
CA GLN A 109 12.66 0.61 6.52
C GLN A 109 14.06 0.95 5.98
N SER A 110 14.14 1.75 4.93
CA SER A 110 15.39 2.12 4.26
C SER A 110 16.02 3.42 4.79
N GLY A 111 15.35 4.12 5.71
CA GLY A 111 15.83 5.37 6.30
C GLY A 111 15.96 6.52 5.30
N PHE A 112 15.02 6.63 4.35
CA PHE A 112 15.10 7.63 3.27
C PHE A 112 15.01 9.07 3.76
N THR A 113 15.71 9.96 3.06
CA THR A 113 15.50 11.41 3.17
C THR A 113 14.26 11.84 2.40
N TYR A 114 13.77 13.04 2.67
CA TYR A 114 12.69 13.66 1.89
C TYR A 114 12.95 13.62 0.38
N GLU A 115 14.18 13.94 -0.04
CA GLU A 115 14.56 13.98 -1.47
C GLU A 115 14.47 12.60 -2.11
N GLN A 116 14.91 11.54 -1.40
CA GLN A 116 14.81 10.16 -1.88
C GLN A 116 13.36 9.70 -1.99
N ILE A 117 12.51 10.07 -1.02
CA ILE A 117 11.07 9.78 -1.07
C ILE A 117 10.44 10.49 -2.27
N ALA A 118 10.74 11.78 -2.47
CA ALA A 118 10.22 12.57 -3.58
C ALA A 118 10.65 12.01 -4.94
N GLN A 119 11.91 11.59 -5.06
CA GLN A 119 12.41 10.94 -6.27
C GLN A 119 11.66 9.63 -6.54
N LYS A 120 11.55 8.75 -5.54
CA LYS A 120 10.86 7.46 -5.68
C LYS A 120 9.38 7.64 -6.00
N ALA A 121 8.72 8.63 -5.40
CA ALA A 121 7.35 8.98 -5.72
C ALA A 121 7.21 9.38 -7.20
N ASN A 122 8.13 10.21 -7.71
CA ASN A 122 8.13 10.61 -9.12
C ASN A 122 8.30 9.41 -10.06
N GLU A 123 9.28 8.54 -9.79
CA GLU A 123 9.54 7.31 -10.57
C GLU A 123 8.30 6.40 -10.66
N LEU A 124 7.54 6.30 -9.56
CA LEU A 124 6.34 5.46 -9.48
C LEU A 124 5.05 6.20 -9.90
N GLY A 125 5.11 7.50 -10.18
CA GLY A 125 3.97 8.36 -10.46
C GLY A 125 3.00 8.50 -9.27
N ILE A 126 3.54 8.52 -8.05
CA ILE A 126 2.81 8.72 -6.80
C ILE A 126 2.83 10.22 -6.47
N ASN A 127 1.67 10.77 -6.11
CA ASN A 127 1.56 12.16 -5.70
C ASN A 127 1.96 12.32 -4.22
N LEU A 128 2.87 13.25 -3.90
CA LEU A 128 3.27 13.55 -2.53
C LEU A 128 2.16 14.20 -1.69
N GLU A 129 1.15 14.78 -2.35
CA GLU A 129 0.01 15.42 -1.68
C GLU A 129 -1.07 14.43 -1.22
N GLN A 130 -0.86 13.12 -1.40
CA GLN A 130 -1.78 12.11 -0.87
C GLN A 130 -1.88 12.24 0.65
N PRO A 131 -3.08 12.22 1.25
CA PRO A 131 -3.29 12.65 2.65
C PRO A 131 -2.31 12.02 3.66
N HIS A 132 -2.17 10.69 3.62
CA HIS A 132 -1.29 9.94 4.52
C HIS A 132 0.19 10.22 4.29
N LEU A 133 0.63 10.24 3.03
CA LEU A 133 2.02 10.52 2.67
C LEU A 133 2.41 11.96 3.01
N LYS A 134 1.54 12.92 2.69
CA LYS A 134 1.72 14.33 3.04
C LYS A 134 1.86 14.50 4.55
N GLN A 135 0.97 13.88 5.33
CA GLN A 135 1.03 13.95 6.80
C GLN A 135 2.35 13.39 7.34
N PHE A 136 2.75 12.21 6.87
CA PHE A 136 4.04 11.60 7.25
C PHE A 136 5.22 12.51 6.93
N LEU A 137 5.24 13.13 5.74
CA LEU A 137 6.33 14.02 5.32
C LEU A 137 6.42 15.29 6.20
N LEU A 138 5.27 15.87 6.54
CA LEU A 138 5.21 17.04 7.42
C LEU A 138 5.77 16.73 8.81
N GLU A 139 5.40 15.59 9.39
CA GLU A 139 5.84 15.20 10.73
C GLU A 139 7.33 14.86 10.80
N ASN A 140 7.86 14.18 9.79
CA ASN A 140 9.22 13.63 9.84
C ASN A 140 10.29 14.56 9.24
N PHE A 141 9.90 15.48 8.36
CA PHE A 141 10.87 16.32 7.64
C PHE A 141 10.61 17.82 7.76
N ALA A 142 9.38 18.28 8.01
CA ALA A 142 9.14 19.72 8.22
C ALA A 142 9.63 20.20 9.61
N VAL A 143 9.80 19.29 10.57
CA VAL A 143 10.30 19.61 11.93
C VAL A 143 11.81 19.91 11.95
N LYS A 144 12.55 19.73 10.83
CA LYS A 144 13.98 20.04 10.73
C LYS A 144 14.32 21.51 10.38
N GLN A 145 13.37 22.44 10.51
CA GLN A 145 13.63 23.89 10.37
C GLN A 145 13.51 24.66 11.70
N ILE A 146 14.21 24.21 12.74
CA ILE A 146 14.50 25.04 13.93
C ILE A 146 15.98 24.93 14.26
#